data_AF-A0A3C0WC24-F1
#
_entry.id   AF-A0A3C0WC24-F1
#
_cell.length_a   1.000
_cell.length_b   1.000
_cell.length_c   1.000
_cell.angle_alpha   90.00
_cell.angle_beta   90.00
_cell.angle_gamma   90.00
#
_symmetry.space_group_name_H-M   'P 1'
#
loop_
_entity.id
_entity.type
_entity.pdbx_description
1 polymer ?
#
loop_
_entity_poly.entity_id
_entity_poly.type
_entity_poly.pdbx_seq_one_letter_code
_entity_poly.pdbx_strand_id
1 'polypeptide(L)'
;MKHEALASAITGIEEDLLQEAITAPPAPRHPAFGRWSAMAAAILLVFGISVLWQQGGSLRLSMDGAAIGSSPVAVSEQAGPTRGAEPALYSAGELEVELTLTGRGAWQLTATAGELQIAQGNTVSEWSGTQSGSGRCTIRWVIPQPTAGSRYSLTVNTQTVTLSQNEQGVWMIQKTS
;
A
#
# COMPACT_ATOMS: atom_id res chain seq x y z
N MET A 1 67.92 65.29 16.26
CA MET A 1 68.34 63.90 16.58
C MET A 1 67.27 63.06 17.29
N LYS A 2 66.46 63.58 18.23
CA LYS A 2 65.40 62.75 18.90
C LYS A 2 64.16 62.46 18.05
N HIS A 3 63.86 63.30 17.06
CA HIS A 3 62.67 63.16 16.20
C HIS A 3 62.84 62.17 15.04
N GLU A 4 64.08 61.86 14.65
CA GLU A 4 64.36 60.88 13.58
C GLU A 4 64.37 59.43 14.12
N ALA A 5 64.82 59.24 15.36
CA ALA A 5 64.79 57.92 16.01
C ALA A 5 63.35 57.42 16.26
N LEU A 6 62.42 58.33 16.59
CA LEU A 6 61.00 57.99 16.75
C LEU A 6 60.32 57.69 15.42
N ALA A 7 60.62 58.43 14.35
CA ALA A 7 60.09 58.15 13.02
C ALA A 7 60.57 56.80 12.49
N SER A 8 61.87 56.47 12.68
CA SER A 8 62.43 55.18 12.26
C SER A 8 61.91 53.99 13.08
N ALA A 9 61.60 54.18 14.36
CA ALA A 9 61.06 53.10 15.19
C ALA A 9 59.59 52.80 14.87
N ILE A 10 58.81 53.83 14.48
CA ILE A 10 57.39 53.65 14.11
C ILE A 10 57.26 52.97 12.75
N THR A 11 58.06 53.34 11.75
CA THR A 11 58.04 52.67 10.44
C THR A 11 58.56 51.24 10.50
N GLY A 12 59.49 50.92 11.41
CA GLY A 12 59.98 49.55 11.59
C GLY A 12 58.93 48.57 12.12
N ILE A 13 58.00 49.03 12.98
CA ILE A 13 56.95 48.18 13.57
C ILE A 13 55.82 47.90 12.57
N GLU A 14 55.52 48.87 11.69
CA GLU A 14 54.49 48.72 10.66
C GLU A 14 54.91 47.73 9.56
N GLU A 15 56.19 47.73 9.17
CA GLU A 15 56.73 46.79 8.19
C GLU A 15 56.77 45.35 8.73
N ASP A 16 57.09 45.16 10.01
CA ASP A 16 57.11 43.83 10.65
C ASP A 16 55.68 43.26 10.75
N LEU A 17 54.69 44.10 11.07
CA LEU A 17 53.26 43.71 11.07
C LEU A 17 52.74 43.42 9.65
N LEU A 18 53.16 44.17 8.64
CA LEU A 18 52.83 43.88 7.24
C LEU A 18 53.48 42.57 6.79
N GLN A 19 54.73 42.33 7.14
CA GLN A 19 55.45 41.09 6.83
C GLN A 19 54.83 39.87 7.53
N GLU A 20 54.40 40.01 8.79
CA GLU A 20 53.71 38.97 9.55
C GLU A 20 52.32 38.66 8.98
N ALA A 21 51.59 39.67 8.50
CA ALA A 21 50.32 39.48 7.81
C ALA A 21 50.46 38.80 6.44
N ILE A 22 51.57 39.02 5.73
CA ILE A 22 51.86 38.38 4.43
C ILE A 22 52.35 36.94 4.61
N THR A 23 53.03 36.65 5.72
CA THR A 23 53.62 35.32 6.00
C THR A 23 52.71 34.41 6.82
N ALA A 24 51.60 34.93 7.36
CA ALA A 24 50.62 34.14 8.09
C ALA A 24 50.06 32.99 7.22
N PRO A 25 50.21 31.71 7.63
CA PRO A 25 49.67 30.60 6.88
C PRO A 25 48.13 30.66 6.86
N PRO A 26 47.47 30.34 5.74
CA PRO A 26 46.01 30.36 5.66
C PRO A 26 45.42 29.37 6.67
N ALA A 27 44.48 29.84 7.50
CA ALA A 27 43.75 29.00 8.42
C ALA A 27 43.12 27.80 7.71
N PRO A 28 43.13 26.58 8.29
CA PRO A 28 42.56 25.40 7.68
C PRO A 28 41.05 25.60 7.50
N ARG A 29 40.62 25.77 6.24
CA ARG A 29 39.21 25.77 5.86
C ARG A 29 38.70 24.34 6.00
N HIS A 30 37.94 24.06 7.07
CA HIS A 30 37.20 22.81 7.16
C HIS A 30 36.23 22.70 5.96
N PRO A 31 36.30 21.64 5.15
CA PRO A 31 35.44 21.52 3.99
C PRO A 31 33.98 21.35 4.45
N ALA A 32 33.10 22.23 3.96
CA ALA A 32 31.65 22.21 4.22
C ALA A 32 30.92 20.97 3.64
N PHE A 33 31.66 19.97 3.15
CA PHE A 33 31.18 18.75 2.50
C PHE A 33 30.32 17.86 3.43
N GLY A 34 30.50 17.95 4.75
CA GLY A 34 29.71 17.17 5.71
C GLY A 34 28.23 17.57 5.79
N ARG A 35 27.89 18.82 5.44
CA ARG A 35 26.51 19.34 5.56
C ARG A 35 25.59 18.87 4.43
N TRP A 36 26.16 18.60 3.26
CA TRP A 36 25.41 18.12 2.08
C TRP A 36 25.04 16.63 2.22
N SER A 37 25.92 15.85 2.86
CA SER A 37 25.66 14.43 3.14
C SER A 37 24.46 14.24 4.08
N ALA A 38 24.35 15.07 5.13
CA ALA A 38 23.23 15.01 6.06
C ALA A 38 21.88 15.34 5.40
N MET A 39 21.86 16.33 4.49
CA MET A 39 20.65 16.66 3.72
C MET A 39 20.26 15.54 2.75
N ALA A 40 21.22 14.96 2.03
CA ALA A 40 20.96 13.83 1.13
C ALA A 40 20.41 12.62 1.89
N ALA A 41 20.98 12.31 3.06
CA ALA A 41 20.48 11.24 3.93
C ALA A 41 19.05 11.53 4.41
N ALA A 42 18.77 12.75 4.87
CA ALA A 42 17.43 13.14 5.32
C ALA A 42 16.38 13.04 4.20
N ILE A 43 16.72 13.47 2.97
CA ILE A 43 15.83 13.35 1.80
C ILE A 43 15.56 11.89 1.48
N LEU A 44 16.59 11.03 1.46
CA LEU A 44 16.41 9.60 1.22
C LEU A 44 15.58 8.92 2.30
N LEU A 45 15.71 9.36 3.56
CA LEU A 45 14.94 8.82 4.69
C LEU A 45 13.47 9.25 4.59
N VAL A 46 13.19 10.52 4.29
CA VAL A 46 11.83 11.04 4.09
C VAL A 46 11.19 10.41 2.86
N PHE A 47 11.92 10.27 1.76
CA PHE A 47 11.46 9.60 0.56
C PHE A 47 11.21 8.11 0.81
N GLY A 48 12.13 7.43 1.50
CA GLY A 48 11.98 6.03 1.91
C GLY A 48 10.74 5.83 2.77
N ILE A 49 10.55 6.63 3.82
CA ILE A 49 9.36 6.59 4.68
C ILE A 49 8.09 6.87 3.87
N SER A 50 8.13 7.83 2.96
CA SER A 50 6.98 8.17 2.10
C SER A 50 6.61 7.01 1.17
N VAL A 51 7.60 6.37 0.54
CA VAL A 51 7.39 5.18 -0.31
C VAL A 51 6.86 4.01 0.53
N LEU A 52 7.42 3.77 1.72
CA LEU A 52 6.93 2.76 2.65
C LEU A 52 5.48 3.01 3.08
N TRP A 53 5.11 4.27 3.33
CA TRP A 53 3.73 4.65 3.64
C TRP A 53 2.78 4.48 2.45
N GLN A 54 3.25 4.73 1.22
CA GLN A 54 2.45 4.46 0.02
C GLN A 54 2.26 2.96 -0.22
N GLN A 55 3.24 2.13 0.11
CA GLN A 55 3.11 0.67 0.03
C GLN A 55 2.35 0.06 1.21
N GLY A 56 2.26 0.75 2.34
CA GLY A 56 1.65 0.27 3.59
C GLY A 56 0.12 0.26 3.63
N GLY A 57 -0.56 0.71 2.57
CA GLY A 57 -2.01 0.60 2.44
C GLY A 57 -2.45 -0.85 2.21
N SER A 58 -2.50 -1.66 3.27
CA SER A 58 -2.98 -3.04 3.20
C SER A 58 -4.37 -3.07 2.57
N LEU A 59 -4.49 -3.74 1.42
CA LEU A 59 -5.78 -4.03 0.80
C LEU A 59 -6.59 -4.91 1.74
N ARG A 60 -7.82 -4.45 1.99
CA ARG A 60 -8.80 -5.09 2.87
C ARG A 60 -10.01 -5.45 2.04
N LEU A 61 -10.31 -6.74 2.00
CA LEU A 61 -11.56 -7.27 1.50
C LEU A 61 -12.56 -7.35 2.64
N SER A 62 -13.77 -6.89 2.38
CA SER A 62 -14.89 -6.93 3.33
C SER A 62 -16.16 -7.34 2.62
N MET A 63 -17.04 -8.04 3.33
CA MET A 63 -18.40 -8.35 2.91
C MET A 63 -19.35 -7.66 3.88
N ASP A 64 -20.33 -6.91 3.39
CA ASP A 64 -21.28 -6.14 4.23
C ASP A 64 -20.62 -5.26 5.31
N GLY A 65 -19.42 -4.74 5.00
CA GLY A 65 -18.61 -3.95 5.94
C GLY A 65 -17.82 -4.77 6.97
N ALA A 66 -18.01 -6.07 7.06
CA ALA A 66 -17.20 -6.97 7.87
C ALA A 66 -15.95 -7.42 7.11
N ALA A 67 -14.76 -7.22 7.67
CA ALA A 67 -13.52 -7.64 7.04
C ALA A 67 -13.43 -9.18 6.95
N ILE A 68 -13.14 -9.70 5.77
CA ILE A 68 -12.98 -11.15 5.57
C ILE A 68 -11.61 -11.55 6.09
N GLY A 69 -11.62 -12.29 7.21
CA GLY A 69 -10.46 -12.88 7.82
C GLY A 69 -10.31 -14.35 7.49
N SER A 70 -9.48 -15.04 8.27
CA SER A 70 -9.36 -16.50 8.26
C SER A 70 -10.58 -17.21 8.86
N SER A 71 -11.44 -16.49 9.57
CA SER A 71 -12.70 -17.02 10.06
C SER A 71 -13.75 -17.02 8.95
N PRO A 72 -14.44 -18.15 8.70
CA PRO A 72 -15.48 -18.22 7.68
C PRO A 72 -16.65 -17.29 7.98
N VAL A 73 -17.09 -16.54 6.97
CA VAL A 73 -18.28 -15.67 7.00
C VAL A 73 -19.35 -16.28 6.10
N ALA A 74 -20.60 -16.36 6.58
CA ALA A 74 -21.71 -16.87 5.78
C ALA A 74 -22.13 -15.85 4.73
N VAL A 75 -22.42 -16.31 3.51
CA VAL A 75 -22.96 -15.44 2.45
C VAL A 75 -24.46 -15.28 2.69
N SER A 76 -24.86 -14.15 3.31
CA SER A 76 -26.20 -13.94 3.88
C SER A 76 -27.37 -13.91 2.88
N GLU A 77 -27.14 -13.84 1.56
CA GLU A 77 -28.22 -13.69 0.58
C GLU A 77 -28.77 -15.00 -0.04
N GLN A 78 -28.13 -16.15 0.16
CA GLN A 78 -28.72 -17.42 -0.29
C GLN A 78 -29.62 -18.02 0.78
N ALA A 79 -30.90 -17.62 0.69
CA ALA A 79 -32.11 -18.31 1.14
C ALA A 79 -32.08 -18.94 2.54
N GLY A 80 -32.91 -18.39 3.43
CA GLY A 80 -33.14 -18.94 4.76
C GLY A 80 -33.50 -20.44 4.74
N PRO A 81 -33.28 -21.14 5.86
CA PRO A 81 -33.54 -22.57 5.96
C PRO A 81 -35.05 -22.83 5.79
N THR A 82 -35.46 -23.33 4.62
CA THR A 82 -36.80 -23.91 4.48
C THR A 82 -36.78 -25.27 5.17
N ARG A 83 -37.05 -25.25 6.48
CA ARG A 83 -37.24 -26.44 7.29
C ARG A 83 -38.54 -27.12 6.86
N GLY A 84 -38.41 -28.11 5.98
CA GLY A 84 -39.46 -29.10 5.72
C GLY A 84 -39.96 -29.08 4.27
N ALA A 85 -39.31 -29.85 3.42
CA ALA A 85 -39.93 -30.74 2.42
C ALA A 85 -38.85 -31.23 1.45
N GLU A 86 -38.61 -32.54 1.45
CA GLU A 86 -38.05 -33.34 0.34
C GLU A 86 -36.60 -33.01 -0.12
N PRO A 87 -35.79 -34.00 -0.57
CA PRO A 87 -34.52 -33.72 -1.22
C PRO A 87 -34.80 -33.18 -2.63
N ALA A 88 -35.29 -31.95 -2.72
CA ALA A 88 -35.26 -31.21 -3.96
C ALA A 88 -33.78 -31.11 -4.35
N LEU A 89 -33.44 -31.70 -5.50
CA LEU A 89 -32.22 -31.40 -6.22
C LEU A 89 -32.11 -29.87 -6.29
N TYR A 90 -31.28 -29.29 -5.43
CA TYR A 90 -30.98 -27.87 -5.49
C TYR A 90 -30.29 -27.66 -6.86
N SER A 91 -31.06 -27.27 -7.87
CA SER A 91 -30.54 -26.35 -8.88
C SER A 91 -30.18 -25.11 -8.10
N ALA A 92 -28.95 -25.08 -7.61
CA ALA A 92 -28.42 -23.97 -6.85
C ALA A 92 -28.59 -22.75 -7.73
N GLY A 93 -29.48 -21.84 -7.31
CA GLY A 93 -29.63 -20.56 -7.96
C GLY A 93 -28.27 -19.87 -8.01
N GLU A 94 -28.11 -19.01 -9.01
CA GLU A 94 -26.97 -18.12 -9.15
C GLU A 94 -26.47 -17.63 -7.78
N LEU A 95 -25.18 -17.84 -7.51
CA LEU A 95 -24.53 -17.44 -6.26
C LEU A 95 -23.87 -16.09 -6.47
N GLU A 96 -24.43 -15.08 -5.84
CA GLU A 96 -23.91 -13.72 -5.86
C GLU A 96 -23.25 -13.39 -4.52
N VAL A 97 -22.06 -12.80 -4.60
CA VAL A 97 -21.29 -12.34 -3.44
C VAL A 97 -20.83 -10.91 -3.69
N GLU A 98 -21.31 -9.96 -2.90
CA GLU A 98 -20.83 -8.58 -2.95
C GLU A 98 -19.67 -8.37 -1.96
N LEU A 99 -18.56 -7.87 -2.48
CA LEU A 99 -17.33 -7.62 -1.74
C LEU A 99 -16.92 -6.17 -1.91
N THR A 100 -16.60 -5.49 -0.82
CA THR A 100 -15.98 -4.17 -0.86
C THR A 100 -14.48 -4.31 -0.69
N LEU A 101 -13.74 -3.83 -1.69
CA LEU A 101 -12.29 -3.68 -1.62
C LEU A 101 -11.95 -2.28 -1.15
N THR A 102 -11.22 -2.18 -0.04
CA THR A 102 -10.74 -0.91 0.50
C THR A 102 -9.22 -0.92 0.60
N GLY A 103 -8.58 0.17 0.19
CA GLY A 103 -7.13 0.30 0.19
C GLY A 103 -6.67 1.50 -0.62
N ARG A 104 -5.45 1.94 -0.38
CA ARG A 104 -4.81 3.04 -1.14
C ARG A 104 -3.85 2.55 -2.23
N GLY A 105 -3.81 1.24 -2.47
CA GLY A 105 -2.92 0.61 -3.45
C GLY A 105 -3.61 0.27 -4.77
N ALA A 106 -2.77 -0.05 -5.76
CA ALA A 106 -3.20 -0.79 -6.93
C ALA A 106 -3.59 -2.22 -6.52
N TRP A 107 -4.64 -2.71 -7.14
CA TRP A 107 -5.12 -4.07 -6.97
C TRP A 107 -5.21 -4.76 -8.31
N GLN A 108 -4.98 -6.07 -8.29
CA GLN A 108 -5.17 -7.00 -9.38
C GLN A 108 -6.10 -8.10 -8.87
N LEU A 109 -7.21 -8.31 -9.57
CA LEU A 109 -8.23 -9.29 -9.25
C LEU A 109 -8.17 -10.42 -10.26
N THR A 110 -8.34 -11.65 -9.79
CA THR A 110 -8.49 -12.85 -10.62
C THR A 110 -9.43 -13.83 -9.93
N ALA A 111 -10.48 -14.29 -10.62
CA ALA A 111 -11.33 -15.38 -10.14
C ALA A 111 -11.09 -16.67 -10.94
N THR A 112 -11.21 -17.81 -10.27
CA THR A 112 -11.12 -19.13 -10.92
C THR A 112 -12.42 -19.55 -11.60
N ALA A 113 -13.55 -18.93 -11.26
CA ALA A 113 -14.85 -19.19 -11.85
C ALA A 113 -15.80 -18.03 -11.59
N GLY A 114 -16.86 -17.95 -12.38
CA GLY A 114 -17.86 -16.90 -12.26
C GLY A 114 -17.47 -15.62 -12.98
N GLU A 115 -18.43 -14.71 -13.04
CA GLU A 115 -18.29 -13.38 -13.61
C GLU A 115 -18.05 -12.37 -12.49
N LEU A 116 -17.22 -11.37 -12.77
CA LEU A 116 -16.91 -10.32 -11.82
C LEU A 116 -17.38 -8.99 -12.38
N GLN A 117 -18.20 -8.28 -11.61
CA GLN A 117 -18.58 -6.91 -11.92
C GLN A 117 -17.89 -5.99 -10.93
N ILE A 118 -17.17 -4.98 -11.43
CA ILE A 118 -16.46 -4.01 -10.59
C ILE A 118 -17.19 -2.68 -10.72
N ALA A 119 -17.71 -2.18 -9.61
CA ALA A 119 -18.27 -0.85 -9.49
C ALA A 119 -17.28 0.09 -8.81
N GLN A 120 -16.89 1.16 -9.50
CA GLN A 120 -16.01 2.21 -8.98
C GLN A 120 -16.59 3.58 -9.32
N GLY A 121 -17.11 4.28 -8.29
CA GLY A 121 -17.85 5.52 -8.50
C GLY A 121 -19.11 5.27 -9.34
N ASN A 122 -19.21 5.92 -10.50
CA ASN A 122 -20.32 5.75 -11.45
C ASN A 122 -20.02 4.74 -12.58
N THR A 123 -18.84 4.14 -12.58
CA THR A 123 -18.43 3.18 -13.62
C THR A 123 -18.65 1.77 -13.10
N VAL A 124 -19.40 0.96 -13.87
CA VAL A 124 -19.55 -0.48 -13.66
C VAL A 124 -18.95 -1.18 -14.86
N SER A 125 -18.04 -2.12 -14.61
CA SER A 125 -17.39 -2.93 -15.64
C SER A 125 -17.60 -4.41 -15.35
N GLU A 126 -18.18 -5.15 -16.29
CA GLU A 126 -18.31 -6.61 -16.24
C GLU A 126 -17.09 -7.28 -16.86
N TRP A 127 -16.64 -8.39 -16.28
CA TRP A 127 -15.38 -9.01 -16.69
C TRP A 127 -15.30 -10.52 -16.37
N SER A 128 -14.58 -11.23 -17.25
CA SER A 128 -14.03 -12.58 -17.07
C SER A 128 -12.50 -12.59 -17.24
N GLY A 129 -11.72 -13.20 -16.32
CA GLY A 129 -10.25 -13.30 -16.44
C GLY A 129 -9.42 -12.68 -15.29
N THR A 130 -8.50 -11.73 -15.59
CA THR A 130 -7.71 -10.91 -14.63
C THR A 130 -7.95 -9.41 -14.86
N GLN A 131 -8.19 -8.61 -13.82
CA GLN A 131 -8.34 -7.15 -13.89
C GLN A 131 -7.39 -6.42 -12.96
N SER A 132 -7.15 -5.14 -13.24
CA SER A 132 -6.38 -4.28 -12.35
C SER A 132 -7.02 -2.91 -12.23
N GLY A 133 -6.85 -2.29 -11.06
CA GLY A 133 -7.36 -0.96 -10.75
C GLY A 133 -6.69 -0.40 -9.52
N SER A 134 -7.22 0.68 -8.97
CA SER A 134 -6.67 1.30 -7.76
C SER A 134 -7.76 1.95 -6.92
N GLY A 135 -7.51 2.07 -5.61
CA GLY A 135 -8.45 2.69 -4.68
C GLY A 135 -9.60 1.76 -4.29
N ARG A 136 -10.67 2.36 -3.74
CA ARG A 136 -11.87 1.64 -3.28
C ARG A 136 -12.75 1.24 -4.47
N CYS A 137 -13.21 0.00 -4.48
CA CYS A 137 -14.23 -0.48 -5.41
C CYS A 137 -15.13 -1.51 -4.73
N THR A 138 -16.31 -1.72 -5.32
CA THR A 138 -17.20 -2.83 -4.99
C THR A 138 -17.06 -3.87 -6.09
N ILE A 139 -16.95 -5.13 -5.69
CA ILE A 139 -16.79 -6.29 -6.55
C ILE A 139 -18.01 -7.16 -6.31
N ARG A 140 -18.81 -7.38 -7.35
CA ARG A 140 -19.88 -8.36 -7.36
C ARG A 140 -19.37 -9.61 -8.05
N TRP A 141 -19.34 -10.72 -7.33
CA TRP A 141 -18.88 -12.00 -7.83
C TRP A 141 -20.05 -12.95 -8.00
N VAL A 142 -20.29 -13.33 -9.25
CA VAL A 142 -21.48 -14.08 -9.67
C VAL A 142 -21.06 -15.44 -10.18
N ILE A 143 -21.61 -16.51 -9.60
CA ILE A 143 -21.40 -17.89 -10.05
C ILE A 143 -22.75 -18.42 -10.54
N PRO A 144 -22.99 -18.49 -11.87
CA PRO A 144 -24.31 -18.81 -12.41
C PRO A 144 -24.85 -20.19 -12.01
N GLN A 145 -23.96 -21.16 -11.86
CA GLN A 145 -24.30 -22.55 -11.50
C GLN A 145 -23.27 -23.09 -10.50
N PRO A 146 -23.41 -22.75 -9.21
CA PRO A 146 -22.47 -23.19 -8.19
C PRO A 146 -22.69 -24.68 -7.87
N THR A 147 -21.63 -25.47 -7.96
CA THR A 147 -21.67 -26.91 -7.73
C THR A 147 -21.39 -27.22 -6.26
N ALA A 148 -22.28 -27.97 -5.61
CA ALA A 148 -22.06 -28.43 -4.24
C ALA A 148 -20.73 -29.21 -4.12
N GLY A 149 -19.98 -28.93 -3.06
CA GLY A 149 -18.65 -29.53 -2.84
C GLY A 149 -17.52 -28.93 -3.69
N SER A 150 -17.81 -27.99 -4.59
CA SER A 150 -16.78 -27.22 -5.29
C SER A 150 -16.26 -26.07 -4.44
N ARG A 151 -15.00 -25.70 -4.67
CA ARG A 151 -14.37 -24.53 -4.05
C ARG A 151 -14.03 -23.53 -5.14
N TYR A 152 -14.51 -22.32 -4.97
CA TYR A 152 -14.20 -21.20 -5.85
C TYR A 152 -13.21 -20.28 -5.15
N SER A 153 -12.32 -19.65 -5.91
CA SER A 153 -11.34 -18.73 -5.34
C SER A 153 -11.31 -17.40 -6.10
N LEU A 154 -11.18 -16.33 -5.34
CA LEU A 154 -10.95 -14.98 -5.82
C LEU A 154 -9.64 -14.50 -5.20
N THR A 155 -8.68 -14.15 -6.04
CA THR A 155 -7.38 -13.65 -5.62
C THR A 155 -7.28 -12.17 -5.89
N VAL A 156 -6.85 -11.43 -4.88
CA VAL A 156 -6.65 -9.99 -4.90
C VAL A 156 -5.21 -9.70 -4.53
N ASN A 157 -4.40 -9.36 -5.53
CA ASN A 157 -2.94 -9.33 -5.44
C ASN A 157 -2.39 -10.68 -4.92
N THR A 158 -2.01 -10.72 -3.64
CA THR A 158 -1.47 -11.89 -2.96
C THR A 158 -2.46 -12.52 -1.98
N GLN A 159 -3.66 -11.96 -1.82
CA GLN A 159 -4.67 -12.44 -0.89
C GLN A 159 -5.71 -13.26 -1.62
N THR A 160 -5.84 -14.54 -1.27
CA THR A 160 -6.85 -15.42 -1.85
C THR A 160 -7.99 -15.63 -0.88
N VAL A 161 -9.22 -15.34 -1.29
CA VAL A 161 -10.44 -15.75 -0.59
C VAL A 161 -11.05 -16.95 -1.30
N THR A 162 -11.59 -17.87 -0.51
CA THR A 162 -12.25 -19.09 -0.98
C THR A 162 -13.71 -19.09 -0.58
N LEU A 163 -14.54 -19.54 -1.50
CA LEU A 163 -15.97 -19.73 -1.34
C LEU A 163 -16.26 -21.23 -1.45
N SER A 164 -16.83 -21.80 -0.40
CA SER A 164 -17.15 -23.23 -0.32
C SER A 164 -18.33 -23.48 0.60
N GLN A 165 -19.09 -24.55 0.35
CA GLN A 165 -20.15 -24.97 1.26
C GLN A 165 -19.59 -25.62 2.53
N ASN A 166 -20.23 -25.35 3.66
CA ASN A 166 -20.04 -26.11 4.88
C ASN A 166 -20.88 -27.41 4.87
N GLU A 167 -20.77 -28.22 5.93
CA GLU A 167 -21.52 -29.47 6.08
C GLU A 167 -23.05 -29.29 6.10
N GLN A 168 -23.52 -28.06 6.37
CA GLN A 168 -24.94 -27.70 6.39
C GLN A 168 -25.44 -27.20 5.02
N GLY A 169 -24.58 -27.17 4.00
CA GLY A 169 -24.90 -26.65 2.67
C GLY A 169 -24.87 -25.12 2.54
N VAL A 170 -24.44 -24.41 3.59
CA VAL A 170 -24.32 -22.94 3.59
C VAL A 170 -23.01 -22.54 2.94
N TRP A 171 -23.07 -21.59 1.99
CA TRP A 171 -21.87 -21.03 1.38
C TRP A 171 -21.13 -20.11 2.34
N MET A 172 -19.86 -20.41 2.53
CA MET A 172 -18.97 -19.69 3.42
C MET A 172 -17.82 -19.09 2.61
N ILE A 173 -17.51 -17.82 2.87
CA ILE A 173 -16.34 -17.14 2.33
C ILE A 173 -15.29 -16.95 3.42
N GLN A 174 -14.02 -17.24 3.10
CA GLN A 174 -12.91 -17.08 4.03
C GLN A 174 -11.62 -16.74 3.30
N LYS A 175 -10.71 -16.04 3.99
CA LYS A 175 -9.36 -15.80 3.49
C LYS A 175 -8.49 -17.03 3.72
N THR A 176 -7.95 -17.57 2.64
CA THR A 176 -6.87 -18.57 2.64
C THR A 176 -5.54 -17.83 2.79
N SER A 177 -4.81 -18.15 3.85
CA SER A 177 -3.47 -17.61 4.11
C SER A 177 -2.41 -18.22 3.22
#